data_AF-A0A7W8K008-F1
#
_entry.id   AF-A0A7W8K008-F1
#
_cell.length_a   1.000
_cell.length_b   1.000
_cell.length_c   1.000
_cell.angle_alpha   90.00
_cell.angle_beta   90.00
_cell.angle_gamma   90.00
#
_symmetry.space_group_name_H-M   'P 1'
#
loop_
_entity.id
_entity.type
_entity.pdbx_description
1 polymer ?
#
loop_
_entity_poly.entity_id
_entity_poly.type
_entity_poly.pdbx_seq_one_letter_code
_entity_poly.pdbx_strand_id
1 'polypeptide(L)'
;MLPADLEAMWQRYREEEQRGVRTEALRLLDRFLHAFPTQALSFQRAWVRQTMASIVDEGDNVPVRFPLFRRVLLPILVEGVNTHQPGCARWLAAFGSMLVSSRPTGLSPELESHAGLLREAVRLDPSDQRSLEQLLACDAEYFAYTLHELPTGVLSGLHGATREQCDVLLDRLEEFETHLHRSEQAAKYQELVNEGRFHYRAYRQYLMTRPEGMSYARYLQSYSPDTEVES
;
A
#
# COMPACT_ATOMS: atom_id res chain seq x y z
N MET A 1 -26.30 11.05 -4.70
CA MET A 1 -26.57 12.50 -4.63
C MET A 1 -26.97 12.88 -3.22
N LEU A 2 -26.21 13.79 -2.57
CA LEU A 2 -26.57 14.29 -1.24
C LEU A 2 -27.97 14.91 -1.24
N PRO A 3 -28.71 14.83 -0.12
CA PRO A 3 -29.82 15.73 0.11
C PRO A 3 -29.38 17.17 -0.11
N ALA A 4 -30.25 18.02 -0.68
CA ALA A 4 -29.91 19.37 -1.10
C ALA A 4 -29.20 20.19 0.01
N ASP A 5 -29.64 20.05 1.26
CA ASP A 5 -29.03 20.75 2.40
C ASP A 5 -27.60 20.29 2.69
N LEU A 6 -27.34 18.98 2.61
CA LEU A 6 -26.00 18.43 2.82
C LEU A 6 -25.07 18.73 1.65
N GLU A 7 -25.59 18.70 0.42
CA GLU A 7 -24.85 19.13 -0.77
C GLU A 7 -24.44 20.59 -0.62
N ALA A 8 -25.37 21.47 -0.23
CA ALA A 8 -25.07 22.88 0.01
C ALA A 8 -24.02 23.08 1.13
N MET A 9 -24.07 22.31 2.22
CA MET A 9 -23.03 22.36 3.26
C MET A 9 -21.68 21.91 2.74
N TRP A 10 -21.64 20.82 1.96
CA TRP A 10 -20.41 20.28 1.39
C TRP A 10 -19.77 21.24 0.38
N GLN A 11 -20.55 21.82 -0.53
CA GLN A 11 -20.04 22.78 -1.51
C GLN A 11 -19.50 24.03 -0.83
N ARG A 12 -20.23 24.58 0.16
CA ARG A 12 -19.72 25.73 0.93
C ARG A 12 -18.46 25.42 1.70
N TYR A 13 -18.33 24.21 2.26
CA TYR A 13 -17.08 23.78 2.89
C TYR A 13 -15.92 23.80 1.87
N ARG A 14 -16.13 23.26 0.66
CA ARG A 14 -15.12 23.26 -0.40
C ARG A 14 -14.71 24.67 -0.82
N GLU A 15 -15.67 25.57 -0.98
CA GLU A 15 -15.42 26.97 -1.32
C GLU A 15 -14.55 27.66 -0.26
N GLU A 16 -14.87 27.49 1.03
CA GLU A 16 -14.12 28.13 2.12
C GLU A 16 -12.72 27.52 2.32
N GLU A 17 -12.54 26.22 2.05
CA GLU A 17 -11.22 25.59 1.96
C GLU A 17 -10.37 26.21 0.84
N GLN A 18 -10.94 26.40 -0.35
CA GLN A 18 -10.25 27.03 -1.48
C GLN A 18 -9.88 28.49 -1.20
N ARG A 19 -10.71 29.21 -0.43
CA ARG A 19 -10.45 30.59 -0.01
C ARG A 19 -9.46 30.70 1.15
N GLY A 20 -9.06 29.59 1.77
CA GLY A 20 -8.16 29.56 2.91
C GLY A 20 -8.79 30.04 4.23
N VAL A 21 -10.12 30.13 4.32
CA VAL A 21 -10.83 30.59 5.53
C VAL A 21 -11.06 29.42 6.47
N ARG A 22 -9.99 28.96 7.10
CA ARG A 22 -9.95 27.71 7.88
C ARG A 22 -11.02 27.61 8.97
N THR A 23 -11.28 28.70 9.70
CA THR A 23 -12.27 28.69 10.80
C THR A 23 -13.67 28.40 10.29
N GLU A 24 -14.07 29.04 9.18
CA GLU A 24 -15.40 28.85 8.59
C GLU A 24 -15.51 27.47 7.92
N ALA A 25 -14.48 27.04 7.20
CA ALA A 25 -14.40 25.69 6.65
C ALA A 25 -14.58 24.62 7.74
N LEU A 26 -13.85 24.72 8.86
CA LEU A 26 -13.98 23.76 9.96
C LEU A 26 -15.37 23.79 10.61
N ARG A 27 -16.00 24.96 10.73
CA ARG A 27 -17.37 25.09 11.23
C ARG A 27 -18.38 24.42 10.31
N LEU A 28 -18.24 24.59 9.00
CA LEU A 28 -19.09 23.94 8.00
C LEU A 28 -18.88 22.43 7.98
N LEU A 29 -17.63 21.98 8.05
CA LEU A 29 -17.30 20.57 8.16
C LEU A 29 -17.92 19.95 9.41
N ASP A 30 -17.82 20.60 10.57
CA ASP A 30 -18.40 20.09 11.80
C ASP A 30 -19.93 19.91 11.68
N ARG A 31 -20.63 20.89 11.09
CA ARG A 31 -22.07 20.77 10.80
C ARG A 31 -22.38 19.60 9.87
N PHE A 32 -21.60 19.44 8.81
CA PHE A 32 -21.73 18.31 7.90
C PHE A 32 -21.54 16.98 8.64
N LEU A 33 -20.51 16.85 9.48
CA LEU A 33 -20.22 15.63 10.24
C LEU A 33 -21.27 15.28 11.29
N HIS A 34 -22.05 16.25 11.76
CA HIS A 34 -23.20 16.01 12.64
C HIS A 34 -24.45 15.57 11.85
N ALA A 35 -24.67 16.11 10.66
CA ALA A 35 -25.87 15.84 9.86
C ALA A 35 -25.72 14.61 8.94
N PHE A 36 -24.50 14.25 8.53
CA PHE A 36 -24.26 13.14 7.60
C PHE A 36 -24.65 11.76 8.14
N PRO A 37 -24.35 11.39 9.41
CA PRO A 37 -24.70 10.07 9.93
C PRO A 37 -26.20 9.78 10.03
N THR A 38 -27.06 10.81 9.98
CA THR A 38 -28.52 10.65 10.05
C THR A 38 -29.13 10.21 8.72
N GLN A 39 -28.34 10.18 7.64
CA GLN A 39 -28.79 9.76 6.33
C GLN A 39 -28.82 8.23 6.19
N ALA A 40 -29.58 7.73 5.21
CA ALA A 40 -29.61 6.30 4.89
C ALA A 40 -28.20 5.75 4.56
N LEU A 41 -27.88 4.55 5.02
CA LEU A 41 -26.54 3.97 4.82
C LEU A 41 -26.17 3.78 3.34
N SER A 42 -27.13 3.40 2.50
CA SER A 42 -26.94 3.31 1.05
C SER A 42 -26.52 4.65 0.45
N PHE A 43 -27.11 5.74 0.94
CA PHE A 43 -26.77 7.08 0.56
C PHE A 43 -25.34 7.45 0.98
N GLN A 44 -25.00 7.19 2.24
CA GLN A 44 -23.66 7.47 2.77
C GLN A 44 -22.57 6.73 1.96
N ARG A 45 -22.78 5.43 1.69
CA ARG A 45 -21.87 4.61 0.89
C ARG A 45 -21.70 5.16 -0.52
N ALA A 46 -22.79 5.51 -1.21
CA ALA A 46 -22.73 6.08 -2.55
C ALA A 46 -21.93 7.39 -2.57
N TRP A 47 -22.16 8.26 -1.59
CA TRP A 47 -21.44 9.52 -1.48
C TRP A 47 -19.94 9.33 -1.21
N VAL A 48 -19.57 8.45 -0.27
CA VAL A 48 -18.15 8.16 0.00
C VAL A 48 -17.46 7.63 -1.25
N ARG A 49 -18.08 6.70 -1.97
CA ARG A 49 -17.51 6.14 -3.21
C ARG A 49 -17.30 7.21 -4.28
N GLN A 50 -18.31 8.05 -4.51
CA GLN A 50 -18.20 9.14 -5.48
C GLN A 50 -17.12 10.16 -5.08
N THR A 51 -17.10 10.56 -3.82
CA THR A 51 -16.11 11.50 -3.29
C THR A 51 -14.70 10.92 -3.39
N MET A 52 -14.54 9.63 -3.09
CA MET A 52 -13.24 8.99 -3.15
C MET A 52 -12.73 8.80 -4.57
N ALA A 53 -13.60 8.42 -5.50
CA ALA A 53 -13.26 8.40 -6.92
C ALA A 53 -12.80 9.78 -7.38
N SER A 54 -13.51 10.86 -7.01
CA SER A 54 -13.10 12.20 -7.45
C SER A 54 -11.76 12.64 -6.86
N ILE A 55 -11.53 12.41 -5.56
CA ILE A 55 -10.30 12.84 -4.89
C ILE A 55 -9.09 12.00 -5.31
N VAL A 56 -9.20 10.67 -5.26
CA VAL A 56 -8.06 9.77 -5.48
C VAL A 56 -7.89 9.43 -6.95
N ASP A 57 -8.99 9.26 -7.69
CA ASP A 57 -8.92 8.78 -9.06
C ASP A 57 -8.94 9.91 -10.11
N GLU A 58 -9.65 11.00 -9.84
CA GLU A 58 -9.74 12.15 -10.75
C GLU A 58 -8.80 13.30 -10.36
N GLY A 59 -8.22 13.24 -9.15
CA GLY A 59 -7.27 14.25 -8.66
C GLY A 59 -7.93 15.54 -8.18
N ASP A 60 -9.17 15.48 -7.69
CA ASP A 60 -9.84 16.62 -7.08
C ASP A 60 -9.08 17.08 -5.82
N ASN A 61 -8.74 18.37 -5.77
CA ASN A 61 -7.89 18.97 -4.74
C ASN A 61 -8.65 19.31 -3.45
N VAL A 62 -9.75 18.61 -3.15
CA VAL A 62 -10.49 18.82 -1.90
C VAL A 62 -9.69 18.24 -0.74
N PRO A 63 -9.28 19.06 0.25
CA PRO A 63 -8.54 18.54 1.39
C PRO A 63 -9.43 17.62 2.23
N VAL A 64 -9.02 16.36 2.34
CA VAL A 64 -9.61 15.42 3.29
C VAL A 64 -9.04 15.72 4.67
N ARG A 65 -9.82 16.41 5.51
CA ARG A 65 -9.44 16.69 6.89
C ARG A 65 -9.61 15.44 7.76
N PHE A 66 -8.77 15.29 8.78
CA PHE A 66 -8.79 14.13 9.67
C PHE A 66 -10.17 13.80 10.28
N PRO A 67 -11.00 14.78 10.73
CA PRO A 67 -12.34 14.47 11.22
C PRO A 67 -13.27 13.84 10.15
N LEU A 68 -13.17 14.30 8.90
CA LEU A 68 -13.92 13.73 7.77
C LEU A 68 -13.47 12.29 7.51
N PHE A 69 -12.16 12.10 7.42
CA PHE A 69 -11.57 10.78 7.24
C PHE A 69 -12.04 9.82 8.34
N ARG A 70 -11.83 10.17 9.60
CA ARG A 70 -12.07 9.27 10.73
C ARG A 70 -13.55 8.97 10.97
N ARG A 71 -14.44 9.96 10.84
CA ARG A 71 -15.86 9.80 11.21
C ARG A 71 -16.74 9.32 10.06
N VAL A 72 -16.34 9.55 8.81
CA VAL A 72 -17.17 9.27 7.63
C VAL A 72 -16.48 8.30 6.67
N LEU A 73 -15.29 8.65 6.19
CA LEU A 73 -14.65 7.86 5.13
C LEU A 73 -14.18 6.50 5.64
N LEU A 74 -13.39 6.49 6.73
CA LEU A 74 -12.78 5.29 7.29
C LEU A 74 -13.78 4.16 7.57
N PRO A 75 -14.87 4.34 8.35
CA PRO A 75 -15.78 3.23 8.66
C PRO A 75 -16.42 2.63 7.40
N ILE A 76 -16.80 3.46 6.42
CA ILE A 76 -17.44 3.00 5.18
C ILE A 76 -16.42 2.29 4.28
N LEU A 77 -15.20 2.81 4.19
CA LEU A 77 -14.16 2.19 3.38
C LEU A 77 -13.66 0.87 3.98
N VAL A 78 -13.51 0.78 5.30
CA VAL A 78 -13.16 -0.47 6.00
C VAL A 78 -14.25 -1.52 5.80
N GLU A 79 -15.52 -1.15 5.92
CA GLU A 79 -16.63 -2.04 5.57
C GLU A 79 -16.53 -2.49 4.10
N GLY A 80 -16.23 -1.56 3.19
CA GLY A 80 -16.02 -1.85 1.77
C GLY A 80 -14.90 -2.87 1.53
N VAL A 81 -13.76 -2.73 2.20
CA VAL A 81 -12.65 -3.70 2.14
C VAL A 81 -13.07 -5.06 2.66
N ASN A 82 -13.70 -5.11 3.83
CA ASN A 82 -14.17 -6.35 4.45
C ASN A 82 -15.28 -7.05 3.64
N THR A 83 -15.99 -6.30 2.79
CA THR A 83 -17.02 -6.82 1.88
C THR A 83 -16.53 -6.93 0.43
N HIS A 84 -15.21 -6.86 0.21
CA HIS A 84 -14.56 -7.04 -1.08
C HIS A 84 -15.09 -6.09 -2.18
N GLN A 85 -15.42 -4.86 -1.82
CA GLN A 85 -15.83 -3.83 -2.78
C GLN A 85 -14.61 -3.25 -3.51
N PRO A 86 -14.59 -3.29 -4.86
CA PRO A 86 -13.50 -2.69 -5.64
C PRO A 86 -13.31 -1.21 -5.33
N GLY A 87 -12.05 -0.76 -5.38
CA GLY A 87 -11.65 0.62 -5.11
C GLY A 87 -11.46 0.96 -3.63
N CYS A 88 -12.20 0.34 -2.69
CA CYS A 88 -12.13 0.70 -1.28
C CYS A 88 -10.73 0.51 -0.68
N ALA A 89 -10.03 -0.59 -1.00
CA ALA A 89 -8.68 -0.83 -0.53
C ALA A 89 -7.68 0.20 -1.08
N ARG A 90 -7.74 0.49 -2.39
CA ARG A 90 -6.93 1.54 -3.04
C ARG A 90 -7.17 2.91 -2.41
N TRP A 91 -8.42 3.29 -2.21
CA TRP A 91 -8.78 4.59 -1.63
C TRP A 91 -8.27 4.72 -0.19
N LEU A 92 -8.29 3.64 0.61
CA LEU A 92 -7.65 3.66 1.93
C LEU A 92 -6.13 3.78 1.85
N ALA A 93 -5.50 3.11 0.89
CA ALA A 93 -4.05 3.16 0.70
C ALA A 93 -3.55 4.60 0.51
N ALA A 94 -4.35 5.46 -0.15
CA ALA A 94 -4.03 6.88 -0.35
C ALA A 94 -3.94 7.72 0.94
N PHE A 95 -4.43 7.23 2.09
CA PHE A 95 -4.42 7.96 3.37
C PHE A 95 -3.60 7.27 4.46
N GLY A 96 -2.49 6.63 4.11
CA GLY A 96 -1.66 5.87 5.05
C GLY A 96 -1.35 6.59 6.38
N SER A 97 -1.01 7.89 6.34
CA SER A 97 -0.73 8.69 7.54
C SER A 97 -1.94 8.88 8.46
N MET A 98 -3.13 9.11 7.88
CA MET A 98 -4.38 9.20 8.63
C MET A 98 -4.84 7.84 9.16
N LEU A 99 -4.58 6.76 8.40
CA LEU A 99 -4.86 5.39 8.82
C LEU A 99 -4.06 5.02 10.07
N VAL A 100 -2.75 5.30 10.08
CA VAL A 100 -1.87 5.12 11.25
C VAL A 100 -2.39 5.90 12.47
N SER A 101 -2.85 7.14 12.25
CA SER A 101 -3.38 8.00 13.30
C SER A 101 -4.79 7.60 13.79
N SER A 102 -5.44 6.66 13.11
CA SER A 102 -6.82 6.24 13.40
C SER A 102 -6.92 4.86 14.06
N ARG A 103 -5.80 4.26 14.48
CA ARG A 103 -5.80 2.94 15.11
C ARG A 103 -6.61 2.92 16.43
N PRO A 104 -7.34 1.83 16.72
CA PRO A 104 -7.58 0.67 15.86
C PRO A 104 -8.52 0.98 14.69
N THR A 105 -8.26 0.40 13.51
CA THR A 105 -8.99 0.71 12.26
C THR A 105 -10.10 -0.30 11.95
N GLY A 106 -10.07 -1.50 12.53
CA GLY A 106 -10.97 -2.60 12.21
C GLY A 106 -10.58 -3.39 10.95
N LEU A 107 -9.38 -3.15 10.43
CA LEU A 107 -8.75 -3.96 9.37
C LEU A 107 -8.01 -5.14 10.00
N SER A 108 -7.79 -6.20 9.21
CA SER A 108 -6.87 -7.27 9.60
C SER A 108 -5.42 -6.75 9.58
N PRO A 109 -4.49 -7.36 10.36
CA PRO A 109 -3.10 -6.89 10.43
C PRO A 109 -2.40 -6.76 9.07
N GLU A 110 -2.73 -7.64 8.12
CA GLU A 110 -2.15 -7.64 6.77
C GLU A 110 -2.57 -6.39 5.96
N LEU A 111 -3.77 -5.87 6.25
CA LEU A 111 -4.39 -4.72 5.58
C LEU A 111 -4.13 -3.40 6.30
N GLU A 112 -3.38 -3.39 7.41
CA GLU A 112 -2.99 -2.15 8.10
C GLU A 112 -1.82 -1.43 7.42
N SER A 113 -1.17 -2.06 6.44
CA SER A 113 -0.05 -1.50 5.69
C SER A 113 -0.50 -0.96 4.33
N HIS A 114 0.19 0.09 3.84
CA HIS A 114 -0.06 0.64 2.51
C HIS A 114 0.08 -0.42 1.41
N ALA A 115 1.18 -1.19 1.43
CA ALA A 115 1.41 -2.28 0.48
C ALA A 115 0.34 -3.40 0.60
N GLY A 116 -0.11 -3.72 1.82
CA GLY A 116 -1.17 -4.70 2.04
C GLY A 116 -2.50 -4.30 1.42
N LEU A 117 -2.89 -3.02 1.55
CA LEU A 117 -4.09 -2.48 0.90
C LEU A 117 -3.97 -2.48 -0.63
N LEU A 118 -2.79 -2.18 -1.18
CA LEU A 118 -2.58 -2.23 -2.62
C LEU A 118 -2.63 -3.67 -3.17
N ARG A 119 -2.04 -4.65 -2.46
CA ARG A 119 -2.20 -6.07 -2.81
C ARG A 119 -3.66 -6.49 -2.82
N GLU A 120 -4.42 -6.11 -1.79
CA GLU A 120 -5.85 -6.41 -1.74
C GLU A 120 -6.62 -5.75 -2.88
N ALA A 121 -6.28 -4.50 -3.24
CA ALA A 121 -6.87 -3.82 -4.39
C ALA A 121 -6.62 -4.58 -5.71
N VAL A 122 -5.38 -4.98 -5.98
CA VAL A 122 -4.99 -5.74 -7.18
C VAL A 122 -5.62 -7.14 -7.20
N ARG A 123 -5.77 -7.77 -6.02
CA ARG A 123 -6.42 -9.08 -5.89
C ARG A 123 -7.92 -9.01 -6.21
N LEU A 124 -8.60 -7.96 -5.74
CA LEU A 124 -10.03 -7.75 -5.95
C LEU A 124 -10.36 -7.25 -7.36
N ASP A 125 -9.51 -6.41 -7.91
CA ASP A 125 -9.63 -5.89 -9.28
C ASP A 125 -8.28 -6.01 -10.01
N PRO A 126 -8.04 -7.14 -10.70
CA PRO A 126 -6.83 -7.34 -11.49
C PRO A 126 -6.67 -6.35 -12.66
N SER A 127 -7.71 -5.59 -13.02
CA SER A 127 -7.61 -4.56 -14.06
C SER A 127 -7.21 -3.19 -13.52
N ASP A 128 -7.10 -3.03 -12.19
CA ASP A 128 -6.68 -1.79 -11.54
C ASP A 128 -5.18 -1.53 -11.73
N GLN A 129 -4.84 -1.01 -12.91
CA GLN A 129 -3.48 -0.70 -13.30
C GLN A 129 -2.82 0.32 -12.35
N ARG A 130 -3.59 1.24 -11.76
CA ARG A 130 -3.05 2.24 -10.84
C ARG A 130 -2.58 1.59 -9.54
N SER A 131 -3.40 0.70 -8.97
CA SER A 131 -3.00 -0.07 -7.78
C SER A 131 -1.80 -0.96 -8.08
N LEU A 132 -1.79 -1.59 -9.27
CA LEU A 132 -0.67 -2.42 -9.71
C LEU A 132 0.64 -1.63 -9.78
N GLU A 133 0.62 -0.45 -10.41
CA GLU A 133 1.82 0.38 -10.55
C GLU A 133 2.34 0.90 -9.21
N GLN A 134 1.45 1.30 -8.30
CA GLN A 134 1.82 1.71 -6.95
C GLN A 134 2.38 0.55 -6.14
N LEU A 135 1.78 -0.65 -6.26
CA LEU A 135 2.27 -1.85 -5.60
C LEU A 135 3.67 -2.21 -6.08
N LEU A 136 3.90 -2.20 -7.39
CA LEU A 136 5.21 -2.45 -7.98
C LEU A 136 6.26 -1.45 -7.48
N ALA A 137 5.92 -0.17 -7.36
CA ALA A 137 6.83 0.82 -6.79
C ALA A 137 7.17 0.52 -5.33
N CYS A 138 6.17 0.17 -4.51
CA CYS A 138 6.36 -0.19 -3.10
C CYS A 138 7.24 -1.44 -2.92
N ASP A 139 7.00 -2.48 -3.72
CA ASP A 139 7.80 -3.70 -3.69
C ASP A 139 9.23 -3.46 -4.17
N ALA A 140 9.41 -2.66 -5.23
CA ALA A 140 10.74 -2.28 -5.72
C ALA A 140 11.55 -1.51 -4.66
N GLU A 141 10.95 -0.53 -3.97
CA GLU A 141 11.58 0.17 -2.86
C GLU A 141 11.96 -0.78 -1.72
N TYR A 142 11.08 -1.74 -1.42
CA TYR A 142 11.34 -2.75 -0.40
C TYR A 142 12.52 -3.67 -0.78
N PHE A 143 12.62 -4.13 -2.02
CA PHE A 143 13.75 -4.95 -2.47
C PHE A 143 15.05 -4.15 -2.55
N ALA A 144 15.00 -2.90 -3.00
CA ALA A 144 16.16 -2.02 -2.95
C ALA A 144 16.67 -1.86 -1.51
N TYR A 145 15.75 -1.75 -0.55
CA TYR A 145 16.09 -1.75 0.87
C TYR A 145 16.69 -3.08 1.34
N THR A 146 16.14 -4.24 0.99
CA THR A 146 16.71 -5.52 1.48
C THR A 146 18.11 -5.80 0.92
N LEU A 147 18.46 -5.21 -0.21
CA LEU A 147 19.74 -5.37 -0.90
C LEU A 147 20.75 -4.25 -0.60
N HIS A 148 20.37 -3.20 0.15
CA HIS A 148 21.20 -1.99 0.24
C HIS A 148 22.53 -2.16 1.00
N GLU A 149 22.66 -3.20 1.81
CA GLU A 149 23.90 -3.47 2.59
C GLU A 149 24.83 -4.48 1.90
N LEU A 150 24.52 -4.92 0.69
CA LEU A 150 25.38 -5.84 -0.03
C LEU A 150 26.80 -5.28 -0.22
N PRO A 151 27.85 -6.12 -0.10
CA PRO A 151 27.82 -7.57 0.13
C PRO A 151 27.88 -7.97 1.62
N THR A 152 27.52 -7.11 2.56
CA THR A 152 27.51 -7.43 4.01
C THR A 152 26.47 -8.50 4.33
N GLY A 153 25.29 -8.39 3.73
CA GLY A 153 24.20 -9.35 3.88
C GLY A 153 22.93 -8.83 3.21
N VAL A 154 21.91 -9.67 3.20
CA VAL A 154 20.53 -9.27 2.87
C VAL A 154 19.83 -8.85 4.16
N LEU A 155 19.05 -7.78 4.12
CA LEU A 155 18.30 -7.30 5.28
C LEU A 155 16.88 -7.82 5.37
N SER A 156 16.39 -7.92 6.61
CA SER A 156 14.98 -8.06 6.95
C SER A 156 14.69 -7.27 8.23
N GLY A 157 14.00 -6.14 8.08
CA GLY A 157 13.88 -5.16 9.17
C GLY A 157 15.26 -4.62 9.59
N LEU A 158 15.49 -4.45 10.89
CA LEU A 158 16.73 -3.86 11.41
C LEU A 158 17.94 -4.83 11.44
N HIS A 159 17.79 -6.03 10.90
CA HIS A 159 18.79 -7.09 11.00
C HIS A 159 19.02 -7.78 9.66
N GLY A 160 20.13 -8.51 9.57
CA GLY A 160 20.33 -9.44 8.46
C GLY A 160 19.23 -10.50 8.44
N ALA A 161 18.75 -10.83 7.25
CA ALA A 161 17.72 -11.83 7.03
C ALA A 161 18.14 -13.20 7.58
N THR A 162 17.18 -13.95 8.13
CA THR A 162 17.32 -15.39 8.37
C THR A 162 17.09 -16.18 7.08
N ARG A 163 17.30 -17.50 7.11
CA ARG A 163 17.02 -18.37 5.95
C ARG A 163 15.54 -18.33 5.58
N GLU A 164 14.69 -18.42 6.59
CA GLU A 164 13.24 -18.42 6.45
C GLU A 164 12.75 -17.05 5.93
N GLN A 165 13.42 -15.96 6.32
CA GLN A 165 13.15 -14.63 5.74
C GLN A 165 13.64 -14.51 4.29
N CYS A 166 14.72 -15.20 3.89
CA CYS A 166 15.12 -15.27 2.48
C CYS A 166 14.08 -16.01 1.64
N ASP A 167 13.47 -17.08 2.17
CA ASP A 167 12.36 -17.79 1.51
C ASP A 167 11.17 -16.85 1.30
N VAL A 168 10.77 -16.09 2.33
CA VAL A 168 9.71 -15.07 2.21
C VAL A 168 10.05 -13.99 1.16
N LEU A 169 11.32 -13.57 1.07
CA LEU A 169 11.76 -12.60 0.06
C LEU A 169 11.71 -13.16 -1.36
N LEU A 170 12.02 -14.45 -1.53
CA LEU A 170 11.91 -15.14 -2.81
C LEU A 170 10.44 -15.28 -3.24
N ASP A 171 9.56 -15.72 -2.35
CA ASP A 171 8.12 -15.82 -2.64
C ASP A 171 7.53 -14.46 -3.05
N ARG A 172 7.92 -13.40 -2.33
CA ARG A 172 7.48 -12.03 -2.66
C ARG A 172 8.06 -11.55 -4.00
N LEU A 173 9.28 -11.95 -4.35
CA LEU A 173 9.89 -11.61 -5.63
C LEU A 173 9.16 -12.30 -6.80
N GLU A 174 8.72 -13.54 -6.61
CA GLU A 174 7.92 -14.28 -7.59
C GLU A 174 6.52 -13.65 -7.79
N GLU A 175 5.87 -13.21 -6.71
CA GLU A 175 4.63 -12.43 -6.79
C GLU A 175 4.85 -11.12 -7.56
N PHE A 176 5.95 -10.42 -7.27
CA PHE A 176 6.33 -9.18 -7.96
C PHE A 176 6.57 -9.40 -9.45
N GLU A 177 7.27 -10.46 -9.86
CA GLU A 177 7.44 -10.81 -11.28
C GLU A 177 6.12 -11.14 -11.97
N THR A 178 5.22 -11.85 -11.28
CA THR A 178 3.87 -12.11 -11.78
C THR A 178 3.11 -10.80 -12.06
N HIS A 179 3.27 -9.81 -11.18
CA HIS A 179 2.72 -8.46 -11.38
C HIS A 179 3.42 -7.70 -12.52
N LEU A 180 4.74 -7.85 -12.69
CA LEU A 180 5.48 -7.23 -13.79
C LEU A 180 5.02 -7.72 -15.16
N HIS A 181 4.69 -9.00 -15.32
CA HIS A 181 4.17 -9.54 -16.59
C HIS A 181 2.86 -8.90 -17.03
N ARG A 182 2.11 -8.29 -16.10
CA ARG A 182 0.87 -7.58 -16.36
C ARG A 182 1.07 -6.07 -16.54
N SER A 183 2.32 -5.60 -16.46
CA SER A 183 2.71 -4.20 -16.47
C SER A 183 3.68 -3.91 -17.61
N GLU A 184 3.66 -2.69 -18.13
CA GLU A 184 4.64 -2.23 -19.11
C GLU A 184 6.03 -1.95 -18.48
N GLN A 185 6.16 -2.12 -17.16
CA GLN A 185 7.38 -1.82 -16.40
C GLN A 185 8.37 -2.99 -16.28
N ALA A 186 8.15 -4.12 -16.96
CA ALA A 186 9.02 -5.30 -16.84
C ALA A 186 10.50 -4.98 -17.08
N ALA A 187 10.82 -4.25 -18.15
CA ALA A 187 12.19 -3.86 -18.48
C ALA A 187 12.84 -2.96 -17.40
N LYS A 188 12.05 -2.12 -16.73
CA LYS A 188 12.53 -1.18 -15.70
C LYS A 188 13.05 -1.92 -14.46
N TYR A 189 12.42 -3.02 -14.09
CA TYR A 189 12.71 -3.73 -12.84
C TYR A 189 13.50 -5.03 -13.03
N GLN A 190 13.87 -5.38 -14.27
CA GLN A 190 14.55 -6.63 -14.56
C GLN A 190 15.89 -6.79 -13.81
N GLU A 191 16.67 -5.72 -13.69
CA GLU A 191 17.94 -5.75 -12.95
C GLU A 191 17.71 -6.04 -11.46
N LEU A 192 16.75 -5.34 -10.84
CA LEU A 192 16.37 -5.55 -9.44
C LEU A 192 15.88 -6.98 -9.18
N VAL A 193 15.11 -7.55 -10.11
CA VAL A 193 14.65 -8.94 -10.03
C VAL A 193 15.83 -9.91 -10.07
N ASN A 194 16.74 -9.71 -11.02
CA ASN A 194 17.90 -10.58 -11.17
C ASN A 194 18.82 -10.50 -9.95
N GLU A 195 19.11 -9.29 -9.47
CA GLU A 195 19.95 -9.04 -8.31
C GLU A 195 19.31 -9.62 -7.03
N GLY A 196 18.01 -9.37 -6.81
CA GLY A 196 17.25 -9.93 -5.71
C GLY A 196 17.28 -11.45 -5.72
N ARG A 197 16.94 -12.09 -6.84
CA ARG A 197 16.94 -13.55 -6.96
C ARG A 197 18.31 -14.15 -6.66
N PHE A 198 19.38 -13.56 -7.20
CA PHE A 198 20.74 -14.02 -6.97
C PHE A 198 21.10 -13.91 -5.48
N HIS A 199 20.94 -12.74 -4.88
CA HIS A 199 21.40 -12.50 -3.52
C HIS A 199 20.54 -13.18 -2.45
N TYR A 200 19.23 -13.32 -2.65
CA TYR A 200 18.39 -14.05 -1.71
C TYR A 200 18.75 -15.55 -1.67
N ARG A 201 19.02 -16.17 -2.82
CA ARG A 201 19.50 -17.57 -2.90
C ARG A 201 20.90 -17.72 -2.31
N ALA A 202 21.84 -16.87 -2.74
CA ALA A 202 23.23 -16.92 -2.27
C ALA A 202 23.33 -16.71 -0.76
N TYR A 203 22.61 -15.72 -0.23
CA TYR A 203 22.64 -15.42 1.20
C TYR A 203 21.99 -16.53 2.03
N ARG A 204 20.87 -17.09 1.55
CA ARG A 204 20.24 -18.27 2.17
C ARG A 204 21.22 -19.45 2.27
N GLN A 205 21.93 -19.77 1.18
CA GLN A 205 22.88 -20.87 1.17
C GLN A 205 24.13 -20.59 2.02
N TYR A 206 24.60 -19.33 2.04
CA TYR A 206 25.64 -18.89 2.97
C TYR A 206 25.23 -19.12 4.42
N LEU A 207 23.98 -18.80 4.80
CA LEU A 207 23.46 -19.03 6.14
C LEU A 207 23.27 -20.52 6.49
N MET A 208 23.11 -21.39 5.50
CA MET A 208 23.03 -22.85 5.71
C MET A 208 24.42 -23.48 5.90
N THR A 209 25.40 -23.03 5.13
CA THR A 209 26.75 -23.60 5.15
C THR A 209 27.63 -23.00 6.23
N ARG A 210 27.39 -21.72 6.60
CA ARG A 210 28.16 -20.89 7.55
C ARG A 210 29.62 -21.33 7.67
N PRO A 211 30.43 -21.19 6.60
CA PRO A 211 31.82 -21.60 6.65
C PRO A 211 32.54 -20.79 7.74
N GLU A 212 33.28 -21.46 8.62
CA GLU A 212 33.93 -20.80 9.76
C GLU A 212 34.83 -19.65 9.29
N GLY A 213 34.62 -18.46 9.88
CA GLY A 213 35.43 -17.27 9.59
C GLY A 213 35.23 -16.64 8.20
N MET A 214 34.26 -17.11 7.41
CA MET A 214 33.96 -16.57 6.09
C MET A 214 32.84 -15.51 6.17
N SER A 215 33.09 -14.31 5.62
CA SER A 215 32.04 -13.30 5.43
C SER A 215 31.21 -13.60 4.17
N TYR A 216 30.01 -13.03 4.09
CA TYR A 216 29.18 -13.17 2.90
C TYR A 216 29.88 -12.65 1.63
N ALA A 217 30.58 -11.52 1.72
CA ALA A 217 31.40 -11.00 0.64
C ALA A 217 32.47 -11.98 0.13
N ARG A 218 33.11 -12.75 1.04
CA ARG A 218 34.07 -13.81 0.64
C ARG A 218 33.36 -15.02 0.05
N TYR A 219 32.22 -15.41 0.61
CA TYR A 219 31.41 -16.51 0.09
C TYR A 219 31.01 -16.28 -1.37
N LEU A 220 30.58 -15.06 -1.71
CA LEU A 220 30.18 -14.68 -3.07
C LEU A 220 31.27 -14.89 -4.12
N GLN A 221 32.55 -14.82 -3.76
CA GLN A 221 33.66 -15.05 -4.71
C GLN A 221 33.75 -16.50 -5.19
N SER A 222 33.17 -17.44 -4.43
CA SER A 222 33.15 -18.86 -4.74
C SER A 222 31.75 -19.40 -5.08
N TYR A 223 30.74 -18.53 -5.02
CA TYR A 223 29.34 -18.91 -5.23
C TYR A 223 29.02 -19.08 -6.71
N SER A 224 28.48 -20.25 -7.09
CA SER A 224 27.91 -20.49 -8.41
C SER A 224 26.43 -20.90 -8.26
N PRO A 225 25.49 -20.17 -8.89
CA PRO A 225 24.05 -20.42 -8.77
C PRO A 225 23.59 -21.75 -9.40
N ASP A 226 24.42 -22.42 -10.20
CA ASP A 226 24.07 -23.65 -10.93
C ASP A 226 24.12 -24.96 -10.10
N THR A 227 24.19 -24.87 -8.77
CA THR A 227 24.34 -26.06 -7.91
C THR A 227 23.01 -26.57 -7.31
N GLU A 228 21.88 -25.92 -7.58
CA GLU A 228 20.54 -26.41 -7.20
C GLU A 228 19.85 -27.10 -8.39
N VAL A 229 20.35 -28.28 -8.76
CA VAL A 229 19.58 -29.27 -9.53
C VAL A 229 19.63 -30.59 -8.76
N GLU A 230 18.45 -31.10 -8.43
CA GLU A 230 18.13 -32.41 -7.87
C GLU A 230 18.40 -32.65 -6.36
N SER A 231 17.32 -32.58 -5.57
CA SER A 231 17.00 -33.60 -4.56
C SER A 231 15.50 -33.77 -4.43
#